data_AF-A0A3N0DZL6-F1
#
_entry.id   AF-A0A3N0DZL6-F1
#
_cell.length_a   1.000
_cell.length_b   1.000
_cell.length_c   1.000
_cell.angle_alpha   90.00
_cell.angle_beta   90.00
_cell.angle_gamma   90.00
#
_symmetry.space_group_name_H-M   'P 1'
#
loop_
_entity.id
_entity.type
_entity.pdbx_description
1 polymer ?
#
loop_
_entity_poly.entity_id
_entity_poly.type
_entity_poly.pdbx_seq_one_letter_code
_entity_poly.pdbx_strand_id
1 'polypeptide(L)'
;MTQNNSGPTWYDILGIAPDASPDQIKAAWRDATDKFEPGSGAGQFRLFNEAADVLLDPAKRAEYDAGLGLADDAAPETDGSETEPVAEPTTESTADASEDAPAAPAVPPDPIVPAAEGEGFSLDAKVVAVLSVLAVASLVLAGIFGIVLQHRVNTRQHDADSAAEASAVAARALTAVLSYDYRHMDADRDRSVKFLTPKYRKDYVKTFDLLTQGPNGTPGGAVKTKAVVTATVQNTAVQDAGENKVRVLVFVNQTSVKGSGTPAIFQNRVVATMVKSGDDWLIDDVKSY
;
A
#
# COMPACT_ATOMS: atom_id res chain seq x y z
N MET A 1 -4.74 -19.50 20.80
CA MET A 1 -5.02 -18.46 19.79
C MET A 1 -3.99 -18.56 18.69
N THR A 2 -4.29 -19.29 17.62
CA THR A 2 -3.39 -19.42 16.47
C THR A 2 -3.42 -18.12 15.67
N GLN A 3 -2.28 -17.42 15.55
CA GLN A 3 -2.19 -16.32 14.59
C GLN A 3 -2.23 -16.92 13.19
N ASN A 4 -3.35 -16.74 12.47
CA ASN A 4 -3.42 -17.04 11.03
C ASN A 4 -2.49 -16.08 10.29
N ASN A 5 -1.23 -16.49 10.15
CA ASN A 5 -0.19 -15.74 9.48
C ASN A 5 -0.54 -15.70 7.97
N SER A 6 -1.27 -14.67 7.57
CA SER A 6 -1.97 -14.59 6.27
C SER A 6 -1.05 -14.27 5.09
N GLY A 7 0.19 -14.76 5.12
CA GLY A 7 1.22 -14.59 4.09
C GLY A 7 2.15 -15.80 4.05
N PRO A 8 2.87 -16.02 2.93
CA PRO A 8 3.73 -17.18 2.76
C PRO A 8 4.86 -17.19 3.80
N THR A 9 5.15 -18.38 4.34
CA THR A 9 6.26 -18.61 5.28
C THR A 9 7.61 -18.62 4.55
N TRP A 10 8.72 -18.57 5.29
CA TRP A 10 10.06 -18.76 4.70
C TRP A 10 10.23 -20.14 4.06
N TYR A 11 9.49 -21.14 4.56
CA TYR A 11 9.41 -22.48 3.96
C TYR A 11 8.68 -22.46 2.61
N ASP A 12 7.53 -21.78 2.52
CA ASP A 12 6.79 -21.58 1.26
C ASP A 12 7.62 -20.80 0.23
N ILE A 13 8.37 -19.79 0.68
CA ILE A 13 9.23 -18.95 -0.17
C ILE A 13 10.39 -19.75 -0.79
N LEU A 14 10.92 -20.78 -0.10
CA LEU A 14 11.92 -21.69 -0.65
C LEU A 14 11.32 -22.97 -1.26
N GLY A 15 10.00 -23.19 -1.16
CA GLY A 15 9.32 -24.37 -1.69
C GLY A 15 9.67 -25.67 -0.98
N ILE A 16 9.93 -25.62 0.33
CA ILE A 16 10.37 -26.75 1.17
C ILE A 16 9.44 -26.95 2.37
N ALA A 17 9.49 -28.13 3.00
CA ALA A 17 8.72 -28.43 4.20
C ALA A 17 9.42 -27.90 5.48
N PRO A 18 8.67 -27.64 6.58
CA PRO A 18 9.24 -27.15 7.84
C PRO A 18 10.22 -28.09 8.54
N ASP A 19 10.20 -29.39 8.22
CA ASP A 19 11.13 -30.42 8.72
C ASP A 19 12.44 -30.51 7.91
N ALA A 20 12.60 -29.70 6.84
CA ALA A 20 13.74 -29.78 5.93
C ALA A 20 15.09 -29.62 6.66
N SER A 21 16.05 -30.48 6.31
CA SER A 21 17.41 -30.42 6.83
C SER A 21 18.17 -29.16 6.34
N PRO A 22 19.22 -28.71 7.05
CA PRO A 22 20.04 -27.57 6.62
C PRO A 22 20.61 -27.70 5.19
N ASP A 23 20.96 -28.92 4.77
CA ASP A 23 21.45 -29.18 3.41
C ASP A 23 20.33 -29.07 2.36
N GLN A 24 19.10 -29.49 2.69
CA GLN A 24 17.93 -29.29 1.81
C GLN A 24 17.57 -27.80 1.69
N ILE A 25 17.60 -27.04 2.79
CA ILE A 25 17.40 -25.57 2.77
C ILE A 25 18.45 -24.90 1.86
N LYS A 26 19.72 -25.31 2.00
CA LYS A 26 20.83 -24.77 1.20
C LYS A 26 20.76 -25.16 -0.28
N ALA A 27 20.24 -26.35 -0.58
CA ALA A 27 19.99 -26.81 -1.95
C ALA A 27 18.80 -26.06 -2.58
N ALA A 28 17.71 -25.87 -1.84
CA ALA A 28 16.53 -25.12 -2.29
C ALA A 28 16.83 -23.64 -2.51
N TRP A 29 17.58 -22.99 -1.61
CA TRP A 29 18.06 -21.62 -1.81
C TRP A 29 18.93 -21.48 -3.07
N ARG A 30 19.82 -22.46 -3.34
CA ARG A 30 20.60 -22.49 -4.58
C ARG A 30 19.72 -22.66 -5.82
N ASP A 31 18.81 -23.62 -5.81
CA ASP A 31 17.90 -23.87 -6.92
C ASP A 31 16.97 -22.66 -7.19
N ALA A 32 16.45 -22.02 -6.14
CA ALA A 32 15.65 -20.79 -6.25
C ALA A 32 16.45 -19.58 -6.79
N THR A 33 17.75 -19.48 -6.46
CA THR A 33 18.62 -18.40 -6.94
C THR A 33 19.24 -18.68 -8.32
N ASP A 34 19.49 -19.94 -8.69
CA ASP A 34 19.94 -20.36 -10.03
C ASP A 34 18.80 -20.27 -11.07
N LYS A 35 17.54 -20.52 -10.65
CA LYS A 35 16.33 -20.30 -11.47
C LYS A 35 15.93 -18.82 -11.56
N PHE A 36 16.52 -17.95 -10.75
CA PHE A 36 16.20 -16.52 -10.75
C PHE A 36 16.80 -15.84 -11.99
N GLU A 37 15.96 -15.46 -12.96
CA GLU A 37 16.43 -14.75 -14.13
C GLU A 37 16.76 -13.28 -13.80
N PRO A 38 17.93 -12.74 -14.21
CA PRO A 38 18.23 -11.32 -14.04
C PRO A 38 17.17 -10.44 -14.72
N GLY A 39 16.29 -9.85 -13.91
CA GLY A 39 15.12 -9.07 -14.35
C GLY A 39 13.78 -9.51 -13.74
N SER A 40 13.66 -10.73 -13.22
CA SER A 40 12.42 -11.22 -12.59
C SER A 40 12.22 -10.72 -11.15
N GLY A 41 12.12 -9.40 -10.96
CA GLY A 41 11.72 -8.77 -9.70
C GLY A 41 12.75 -8.82 -8.56
N ALA A 42 13.44 -7.69 -8.32
CA ALA A 42 14.43 -7.54 -7.25
C ALA A 42 13.89 -7.72 -5.80
N GLY A 43 12.57 -7.84 -5.62
CA GLY A 43 11.97 -8.22 -4.34
C GLY A 43 12.03 -9.73 -4.08
N GLN A 44 11.82 -10.57 -5.09
CA GLN A 44 11.79 -12.03 -4.90
C GLN A 44 13.19 -12.59 -4.59
N PHE A 45 14.24 -12.02 -5.19
CA PHE A 45 15.64 -12.33 -4.81
C PHE A 45 15.99 -11.89 -3.38
N ARG A 46 15.39 -10.81 -2.86
CA ARG A 46 15.54 -10.44 -1.44
C ARG A 46 14.86 -11.48 -0.55
N LEU A 47 13.62 -11.85 -0.85
CA LEU A 47 12.86 -12.84 -0.08
C LEU A 47 13.59 -14.21 0.01
N PHE A 48 14.20 -14.68 -1.08
CA PHE A 48 15.00 -15.92 -1.03
C PHE A 48 16.23 -15.83 -0.11
N ASN A 49 16.90 -14.67 -0.06
CA ASN A 49 18.05 -14.47 0.82
C ASN A 49 17.64 -14.26 2.29
N GLU A 50 16.56 -13.49 2.53
CA GLU A 50 15.98 -13.31 3.88
C GLU A 50 15.49 -14.65 4.46
N ALA A 51 14.86 -15.51 3.63
CA ALA A 51 14.48 -16.87 4.03
C ALA A 51 15.70 -17.74 4.40
N ALA A 52 16.77 -17.68 3.61
CA ALA A 52 18.00 -18.43 3.89
C ALA A 52 18.73 -17.93 5.16
N ASP A 53 18.79 -16.62 5.40
CA ASP A 53 19.42 -16.01 6.58
C ASP A 53 18.72 -16.35 7.91
N VAL A 54 17.42 -16.71 7.85
CA VAL A 54 16.62 -17.19 8.98
C VAL A 54 16.70 -18.72 9.10
N LEU A 55 16.48 -19.47 8.02
CA LEU A 55 16.34 -20.92 8.08
C LEU A 55 17.67 -21.70 8.19
N LEU A 56 18.81 -21.11 7.78
CA LEU A 56 20.14 -21.72 7.93
C LEU A 56 20.78 -21.45 9.30
N ASP A 57 20.24 -20.51 10.08
CA ASP A 57 20.69 -20.20 11.44
C ASP A 57 19.81 -20.96 12.45
N PRO A 58 20.34 -21.95 13.19
CA PRO A 58 19.52 -22.78 14.08
C PRO A 58 18.77 -22.00 15.16
N ALA A 59 19.33 -20.88 15.64
CA ALA A 59 18.68 -20.06 16.67
C ALA A 59 17.50 -19.28 16.07
N LYS A 60 17.72 -18.60 14.93
CA LYS A 60 16.65 -17.85 14.25
C LYS A 60 15.55 -18.76 13.72
N ARG A 61 15.89 -19.97 13.24
CA ARG A 61 14.91 -20.97 12.82
C ARG A 61 14.04 -21.41 14.00
N ALA A 62 14.62 -21.71 15.16
CA ALA A 62 13.85 -22.08 16.34
C ALA A 62 12.90 -20.96 16.83
N GLU A 63 13.37 -19.70 16.82
CA GLU A 63 12.52 -18.53 17.12
C GLU A 63 11.38 -18.37 16.09
N TYR A 64 11.66 -18.60 14.81
CA TYR A 64 10.69 -18.52 13.72
C TYR A 64 9.63 -19.64 13.80
N ASP A 65 10.05 -20.88 14.04
CA ASP A 65 9.17 -22.05 14.15
C ASP A 65 8.27 -21.96 15.39
N ALA A 66 8.79 -21.44 16.50
CA ALA A 66 8.00 -21.10 17.69
C ALA A 66 6.96 -20.00 17.39
N GLY A 67 7.31 -19.01 16.58
CA GLY A 67 6.38 -17.96 16.12
C GLY A 67 5.28 -18.46 15.17
N LEU A 68 5.51 -19.56 14.45
CA LEU A 68 4.53 -20.22 13.60
C LEU A 68 3.68 -21.27 14.34
N GLY A 69 4.04 -21.64 15.57
CA GLY A 69 3.41 -22.77 16.27
C GLY A 69 3.75 -24.14 15.66
N LEU A 70 4.89 -24.23 14.95
CA LEU A 70 5.42 -25.47 14.36
C LEU A 70 6.38 -26.21 15.29
N ALA A 71 6.65 -25.63 16.47
CA ALA A 71 7.50 -26.21 17.51
C ALA A 71 6.76 -27.31 18.29
N ASP A 72 6.40 -28.41 17.62
CA ASP A 72 5.88 -29.62 18.26
C ASP A 72 6.28 -30.89 17.50
N ASP A 73 7.58 -31.19 17.50
CA ASP A 73 8.08 -32.57 17.30
C ASP A 73 9.36 -32.83 18.13
N ALA A 74 9.30 -32.46 19.41
CA ALA A 74 10.27 -32.79 20.45
C ALA A 74 9.59 -32.73 21.85
N ALA A 75 8.84 -33.79 22.18
CA ALA A 75 7.95 -33.97 23.34
C ALA A 75 8.62 -33.81 24.75
N PRO A 76 7.88 -33.83 25.91
CA PRO A 76 6.44 -34.14 26.09
C PRO A 76 5.61 -33.26 27.08
N GLU A 77 4.27 -33.31 26.92
CA GLU A 77 3.20 -33.24 27.94
C GLU A 77 3.13 -32.07 28.97
N THR A 78 2.06 -31.26 28.95
CA THR A 78 1.06 -31.16 30.06
C THR A 78 -0.11 -30.19 29.80
N ASP A 79 -1.34 -30.72 29.89
CA ASP A 79 -2.61 -30.19 30.47
C ASP A 79 -3.03 -28.69 30.36
N GLY A 80 -4.34 -28.42 30.17
CA GLY A 80 -4.92 -27.11 30.52
C GLY A 80 -6.07 -26.48 29.71
N SER A 81 -7.26 -27.10 29.71
CA SER A 81 -8.60 -26.45 29.82
C SER A 81 -9.04 -25.26 28.90
N GLU A 82 -9.94 -25.58 27.96
CA GLU A 82 -11.35 -25.07 27.87
C GLU A 82 -11.69 -23.55 27.93
N THR A 83 -12.34 -23.03 26.88
CA THR A 83 -13.74 -22.48 26.91
C THR A 83 -14.18 -21.87 25.56
N GLU A 84 -15.41 -22.17 25.12
CA GLU A 84 -16.16 -21.35 24.13
C GLU A 84 -16.84 -20.15 24.86
N PRO A 85 -17.35 -19.12 24.14
CA PRO A 85 -18.72 -19.23 23.65
C PRO A 85 -19.05 -18.58 22.28
N VAL A 86 -20.11 -19.13 21.70
CA VAL A 86 -20.91 -18.76 20.52
C VAL A 86 -21.33 -17.27 20.44
N ALA A 87 -21.35 -16.71 19.22
CA ALA A 87 -22.30 -15.65 18.82
C ALA A 87 -22.54 -15.62 17.29
N GLU A 88 -23.76 -15.96 16.85
CA GLU A 88 -24.26 -15.68 15.49
C GLU A 88 -25.08 -14.37 15.47
N PRO A 89 -25.05 -13.60 14.37
CA PRO A 89 -26.09 -12.61 14.06
C PRO A 89 -26.92 -13.04 12.85
N THR A 90 -28.25 -13.10 13.00
CA THR A 90 -29.20 -13.22 11.86
C THR A 90 -29.97 -11.92 11.64
N THR A 91 -30.28 -11.68 10.37
CA THR A 91 -30.84 -10.47 9.74
C THR A 91 -32.34 -10.29 9.89
N GLU A 92 -32.81 -9.03 9.82
CA GLU A 92 -33.97 -8.56 9.04
C GLU A 92 -33.85 -7.02 8.94
N SER A 93 -33.97 -6.29 7.82
CA SER A 93 -34.69 -6.44 6.53
C SER A 93 -36.17 -6.08 6.56
N THR A 94 -36.49 -4.81 6.27
CA THR A 94 -37.64 -4.44 5.41
C THR A 94 -37.46 -3.04 4.84
N ALA A 95 -37.98 -2.82 3.63
CA ALA A 95 -37.92 -1.56 2.90
C ALA A 95 -39.32 -1.19 2.38
N ASP A 96 -39.56 0.12 2.18
CA ASP A 96 -40.38 0.82 1.15
C ASP A 96 -40.64 2.25 1.71
N ALA A 97 -40.35 3.38 1.06
CA ALA A 97 -40.37 3.79 -0.35
C ALA A 97 -41.78 4.06 -0.93
N SER A 98 -42.20 5.33 -0.92
CA SER A 98 -42.65 6.01 -2.15
C SER A 98 -42.91 7.52 -1.95
N GLU A 99 -42.56 8.27 -2.98
CA GLU A 99 -42.85 9.68 -3.22
C GLU A 99 -44.35 9.92 -3.53
N ASP A 100 -44.85 11.14 -3.35
CA ASP A 100 -45.07 12.09 -4.47
C ASP A 100 -45.98 13.26 -4.06
N ALA A 101 -45.85 14.39 -4.76
CA ALA A 101 -46.74 15.54 -4.67
C ALA A 101 -46.88 16.20 -6.05
N PRO A 102 -48.09 16.66 -6.42
CA PRO A 102 -48.13 18.03 -6.99
C PRO A 102 -49.40 18.87 -6.76
N ALA A 103 -49.14 20.18 -6.64
CA ALA A 103 -49.83 21.33 -7.24
C ALA A 103 -51.33 21.68 -6.97
N ALA A 104 -51.55 22.97 -6.70
CA ALA A 104 -52.85 23.66 -6.69
C ALA A 104 -53.27 24.13 -8.11
N PRO A 105 -54.53 24.62 -8.32
CA PRO A 105 -54.98 25.96 -7.90
C PRO A 105 -56.37 25.89 -7.20
N ALA A 106 -57.17 26.95 -6.90
CA ALA A 106 -57.16 28.37 -7.28
C ALA A 106 -57.81 29.26 -6.17
N VAL A 107 -58.06 30.55 -6.45
CA VAL A 107 -58.64 31.56 -5.53
C VAL A 107 -59.75 32.36 -6.24
N PRO A 108 -60.94 32.58 -5.62
CA PRO A 108 -61.43 33.95 -5.33
C PRO A 108 -62.39 34.03 -4.10
N PRO A 109 -62.90 35.22 -3.71
CA PRO A 109 -62.20 36.41 -3.24
C PRO A 109 -62.57 36.78 -1.78
N ASP A 110 -61.81 37.69 -1.15
CA ASP A 110 -61.95 38.02 0.29
C ASP A 110 -63.24 38.76 0.69
N PRO A 111 -63.82 38.41 1.86
CA PRO A 111 -64.57 39.32 2.70
C PRO A 111 -63.72 39.78 3.91
N ILE A 112 -63.33 41.06 3.88
CA ILE A 112 -62.87 41.94 4.98
C ILE A 112 -62.71 41.24 6.35
N VAL A 113 -61.48 40.84 6.67
CA VAL A 113 -61.05 40.48 8.03
C VAL A 113 -60.49 41.74 8.70
N PRO A 114 -60.87 42.09 9.95
CA PRO A 114 -60.31 43.26 10.62
C PRO A 114 -58.80 43.10 10.83
N ALA A 115 -58.07 44.21 10.81
CA ALA A 115 -56.63 44.22 11.08
C ALA A 115 -56.37 43.66 12.48
N ALA A 116 -55.82 42.45 12.54
CA ALA A 116 -55.29 41.89 13.79
C ALA A 116 -54.07 42.71 14.19
N GLU A 117 -54.25 43.55 15.20
CA GLU A 117 -53.17 44.30 15.85
C GLU A 117 -52.10 43.30 16.33
N GLY A 118 -50.83 43.65 16.14
CA GLY A 118 -49.72 42.74 16.43
C GLY A 118 -49.62 42.44 17.92
N GLU A 119 -50.14 41.29 18.36
CA GLU A 119 -49.94 40.78 19.72
C GLU A 119 -48.46 40.44 19.92
N GLY A 120 -47.72 41.38 20.52
CA GLY A 120 -46.34 41.18 20.91
C GLY A 120 -46.26 40.11 21.99
N PHE A 121 -45.70 38.94 21.64
CA PHE A 121 -45.39 37.88 22.60
C PHE A 121 -44.45 38.41 23.69
N SER A 122 -45.01 38.72 24.86
CA SER A 122 -44.25 39.13 26.05
C SER A 122 -43.57 37.92 26.69
N LEU A 123 -42.48 37.46 26.08
CA LEU A 123 -41.63 36.41 26.65
C LEU A 123 -40.97 36.91 27.94
N ASP A 124 -41.08 36.12 29.01
CA ASP A 124 -40.42 36.38 30.29
C ASP A 124 -38.90 36.51 30.05
N ALA A 125 -38.27 37.50 30.69
CA ALA A 125 -36.88 37.87 30.43
C ALA A 125 -35.90 36.69 30.62
N LYS A 126 -36.25 35.73 31.49
CA LYS A 126 -35.51 34.48 31.67
C LYS A 126 -35.57 33.57 30.44
N VAL A 127 -36.72 33.48 29.77
CA VAL A 127 -36.89 32.69 28.54
C VAL A 127 -36.12 33.33 27.40
N VAL A 128 -36.18 34.66 27.26
CA VAL A 128 -35.37 35.41 26.27
C VAL A 128 -33.87 35.19 26.51
N ALA A 129 -33.42 35.23 27.76
CA ALA A 129 -32.02 34.97 28.11
C ALA A 129 -31.58 33.54 27.77
N VAL A 130 -32.38 32.51 28.10
CA VAL A 130 -32.08 31.11 27.79
C VAL A 130 -32.04 30.88 26.27
N LEU A 131 -33.01 31.40 25.52
CA LEU A 131 -33.04 31.29 24.05
C LEU A 131 -31.83 32.00 23.41
N SER A 132 -31.42 33.16 23.96
CA SER A 132 -30.22 33.88 23.50
C SER A 132 -28.95 33.06 23.72
N VAL A 133 -28.79 32.44 24.90
CA VAL A 133 -27.65 31.55 25.19
C VAL A 133 -27.64 30.32 24.28
N LEU A 134 -28.79 29.70 24.04
CA LEU A 134 -28.91 28.56 23.11
C LEU A 134 -28.59 28.93 21.66
N ALA A 135 -29.05 30.10 21.20
CA ALA A 135 -28.72 30.62 19.87
C ALA A 135 -27.20 30.86 19.70
N VAL A 136 -26.56 31.49 20.69
CA VAL A 136 -25.10 31.68 20.71
C VAL A 136 -24.36 30.33 20.75
N ALA A 137 -24.78 29.39 21.58
CA ALA A 137 -24.19 28.05 21.66
C ALA A 137 -24.32 27.30 20.33
N SER A 138 -25.47 27.41 19.65
CA SER A 138 -25.71 26.80 18.34
C SER A 138 -24.81 27.40 17.25
N LEU A 139 -24.62 28.72 17.25
CA LEU A 139 -23.69 29.41 16.34
C LEU A 139 -22.23 29.01 16.59
N VAL A 140 -21.82 28.86 17.86
CA VAL A 140 -20.48 28.36 18.21
C VAL A 140 -20.28 26.92 17.74
N LEU A 141 -21.26 26.03 17.97
CA LEU A 141 -21.20 24.64 17.49
C LEU A 141 -21.16 24.55 15.97
N ALA A 142 -21.98 25.34 15.26
CA ALA A 142 -21.94 25.43 13.79
C ALA A 142 -20.60 25.95 13.28
N GLY A 143 -20.00 26.94 13.95
CA GLY A 143 -18.67 27.46 13.63
C GLY A 143 -17.56 26.42 13.84
N ILE A 144 -17.56 25.72 14.98
CA ILE A 144 -16.61 24.62 15.26
C ILE A 144 -16.79 23.48 14.24
N PHE A 145 -18.03 23.08 13.95
CA PHE A 145 -18.33 22.06 12.94
C PHE A 145 -17.86 22.48 11.55
N GLY A 146 -18.08 23.74 11.17
CA GLY A 146 -17.57 24.33 9.94
C GLY A 146 -16.05 24.29 9.86
N ILE A 147 -15.34 24.69 10.92
CA ILE A 147 -13.87 24.62 10.98
C ILE A 147 -13.36 23.17 10.88
N VAL A 148 -13.98 22.22 11.59
CA VAL A 148 -13.60 20.80 11.55
C VAL A 148 -13.87 20.19 10.17
N LEU A 149 -15.00 20.54 9.53
CA LEU A 149 -15.33 20.08 8.19
C LEU A 149 -14.40 20.69 7.14
N GLN A 150 -14.14 22.00 7.20
CA GLN A 150 -13.17 22.72 6.38
C GLN A 150 -11.79 22.07 6.50
N HIS A 151 -11.32 21.80 7.72
CA HIS A 151 -10.03 21.17 7.95
C HIS A 151 -9.98 19.75 7.37
N ARG A 152 -11.02 18.93 7.61
CA ARG A 152 -11.13 17.58 7.01
C ARG A 152 -11.17 17.58 5.48
N VAL A 153 -11.86 18.53 4.86
CA VAL A 153 -11.91 18.67 3.39
C VAL A 153 -10.55 19.13 2.86
N ASN A 154 -9.93 20.12 3.50
CA ASN A 154 -8.63 20.66 3.09
C ASN A 154 -7.51 19.61 3.22
N THR A 155 -7.47 18.84 4.31
CA THR A 155 -6.54 17.71 4.46
C THR A 155 -6.78 16.65 3.38
N ARG A 156 -8.04 16.24 3.14
CA ARG A 156 -8.37 15.27 2.07
C ARG A 156 -8.00 15.75 0.67
N GLN A 157 -8.12 17.06 0.39
CA GLN A 157 -7.69 17.64 -0.88
C GLN A 157 -6.18 17.61 -1.02
N HIS A 158 -5.42 18.06 -0.01
CA HIS A 158 -3.96 17.97 -0.02
C HIS A 158 -3.46 16.53 -0.14
N ASP A 159 -4.09 15.56 0.54
CA ASP A 159 -3.74 14.14 0.42
C ASP A 159 -4.04 13.60 -0.99
N ALA A 160 -5.16 14.00 -1.61
CA ALA A 160 -5.53 13.61 -2.97
C ALA A 160 -4.59 14.21 -4.04
N ASP A 161 -4.24 15.49 -3.92
CA ASP A 161 -3.29 16.17 -4.80
C ASP A 161 -1.90 15.54 -4.67
N SER A 162 -1.43 15.33 -3.43
CA SER A 162 -0.17 14.64 -3.13
C SER A 162 -0.15 13.23 -3.70
N ALA A 163 -1.28 12.50 -3.61
CA ALA A 163 -1.41 11.17 -4.18
C ALA A 163 -1.35 11.16 -5.71
N ALA A 164 -1.95 12.16 -6.37
CA ALA A 164 -1.90 12.32 -7.82
C ALA A 164 -0.48 12.67 -8.31
N GLU A 165 0.18 13.64 -7.67
CA GLU A 165 1.58 14.00 -7.92
C GLU A 165 2.51 12.78 -7.77
N ALA A 166 2.46 12.14 -6.59
CA ALA A 166 3.31 11.02 -6.25
C ALA A 166 3.09 9.83 -7.20
N SER A 167 1.84 9.56 -7.62
CA SER A 167 1.54 8.48 -8.59
C SER A 167 2.11 8.77 -9.98
N ALA A 168 1.99 10.00 -10.46
CA ALA A 168 2.56 10.41 -11.75
C ALA A 168 4.09 10.36 -11.76
N VAL A 169 4.73 10.73 -10.65
CA VAL A 169 6.19 10.61 -10.49
C VAL A 169 6.61 9.15 -10.31
N ALA A 170 5.90 8.35 -9.50
CA ALA A 170 6.16 6.92 -9.31
C ALA A 170 6.15 6.14 -10.64
N ALA A 171 5.19 6.43 -11.52
CA ALA A 171 5.12 5.79 -12.84
C ALA A 171 6.37 6.08 -13.69
N ARG A 172 6.80 7.36 -13.76
CA ARG A 172 8.01 7.77 -14.50
C ARG A 172 9.28 7.21 -13.87
N ALA A 173 9.37 7.27 -12.54
CA ALA A 173 10.50 6.78 -11.77
C ALA A 173 10.69 5.26 -11.91
N LEU A 174 9.63 4.47 -11.73
CA LEU A 174 9.69 3.01 -11.91
C LEU A 174 9.96 2.62 -13.36
N THR A 175 9.47 3.37 -14.35
CA THR A 175 9.85 3.16 -15.76
C THR A 175 11.36 3.28 -15.95
N ALA A 176 12.01 4.27 -15.32
CA ALA A 176 13.47 4.39 -15.37
C ALA A 176 14.17 3.28 -14.55
N VAL A 177 13.80 3.11 -13.28
CA VAL A 177 14.42 2.19 -12.31
C VAL A 177 14.37 0.73 -12.74
N LEU A 178 13.29 0.32 -13.43
CA LEU A 178 13.04 -1.05 -13.87
C LEU A 178 13.43 -1.29 -15.35
N SER A 179 14.00 -0.32 -16.04
CA SER A 179 14.49 -0.47 -17.42
C SER A 179 16.01 -0.37 -17.49
N TYR A 180 16.64 -1.18 -18.33
CA TYR A 180 18.08 -1.09 -18.60
C TYR A 180 18.46 -1.70 -19.95
N ASP A 181 19.61 -1.28 -20.48
CA ASP A 181 20.24 -1.81 -21.69
C ASP A 181 21.70 -2.15 -21.36
N TYR A 182 22.11 -3.40 -21.59
CA TYR A 182 23.49 -3.85 -21.30
C TYR A 182 24.59 -2.99 -21.95
N ARG A 183 24.25 -2.19 -22.98
CA ARG A 183 25.15 -1.26 -23.68
C ARG A 183 25.29 0.10 -22.98
N HIS A 184 24.34 0.47 -22.12
CA HIS A 184 24.20 1.83 -21.56
C HIS A 184 24.03 1.83 -20.03
N MET A 185 24.49 0.76 -19.36
CA MET A 185 24.28 0.48 -17.93
C MET A 185 24.55 1.69 -17.00
N ASP A 186 25.68 2.39 -17.16
CA ASP A 186 25.98 3.57 -16.35
C ASP A 186 24.96 4.70 -16.55
N ALA A 187 24.56 4.97 -17.79
CA ALA A 187 23.56 5.99 -18.10
C ALA A 187 22.15 5.60 -17.60
N ASP A 188 21.83 4.29 -17.57
CA ASP A 188 20.59 3.77 -17.01
C ASP A 188 20.55 3.91 -15.49
N ARG A 189 21.64 3.56 -14.80
CA ARG A 189 21.81 3.79 -13.36
C ARG A 189 21.68 5.28 -13.05
N ASP A 190 22.44 6.12 -13.74
CA ASP A 190 22.54 7.56 -13.47
C ASP A 190 21.23 8.31 -13.78
N ARG A 191 20.40 7.79 -14.69
CA ARG A 191 19.02 8.24 -14.89
C ARG A 191 18.13 7.84 -13.72
N SER A 192 18.21 6.59 -13.29
CA SER A 192 17.34 6.00 -12.28
C SER A 192 17.56 6.59 -10.89
N VAL A 193 18.82 6.75 -10.48
CA VAL A 193 19.17 7.26 -9.13
C VAL A 193 18.62 8.67 -8.86
N LYS A 194 18.32 9.47 -9.89
CA LYS A 194 17.71 10.80 -9.74
C LYS A 194 16.35 10.77 -9.07
N PHE A 195 15.60 9.67 -9.21
CA PHE A 195 14.29 9.48 -8.60
C PHE A 195 14.35 8.85 -7.19
N LEU A 196 15.54 8.60 -6.64
CA LEU A 196 15.72 7.82 -5.40
C LEU A 196 16.23 8.68 -4.25
N THR A 197 15.70 8.44 -3.05
CA THR A 197 16.25 9.04 -1.82
C THR A 197 17.71 8.64 -1.62
N PRO A 198 18.54 9.45 -0.92
CA PRO A 198 19.94 9.11 -0.65
C PRO A 198 20.12 7.80 0.12
N LYS A 199 19.09 7.35 0.85
CA LYS A 199 19.02 6.05 1.53
C LYS A 199 18.84 4.94 0.49
N TYR A 200 17.69 4.91 -0.20
CA TYR A 200 17.33 3.83 -1.12
C TYR A 200 18.28 3.69 -2.32
N ARG A 201 18.88 4.81 -2.75
CA ARG A 201 19.91 4.85 -3.78
C ARG A 201 21.07 3.89 -3.51
N LYS A 202 21.48 3.70 -2.25
CA LYS A 202 22.61 2.81 -1.91
C LYS A 202 22.30 1.35 -2.25
N ASP A 203 21.12 0.89 -1.85
CA ASP A 203 20.67 -0.49 -2.08
C ASP A 203 20.38 -0.74 -3.57
N TYR A 204 19.78 0.25 -4.25
CA TYR A 204 19.59 0.22 -5.70
C TYR A 204 20.93 0.09 -6.45
N VAL A 205 21.91 0.97 -6.18
CA VAL A 205 23.23 0.91 -6.85
C VAL A 205 23.92 -0.42 -6.57
N LYS A 206 23.95 -0.86 -5.30
CA LYS A 206 24.52 -2.17 -4.92
C LYS A 206 23.91 -3.33 -5.71
N THR A 207 22.59 -3.31 -5.92
CA THR A 207 21.89 -4.37 -6.68
C THR A 207 22.10 -4.22 -8.20
N PHE A 208 22.13 -3.00 -8.70
CA PHE A 208 22.35 -2.70 -10.12
C PHE A 208 23.77 -3.08 -10.56
N ASP A 209 24.78 -2.83 -9.71
CA ASP A 209 26.17 -3.17 -10.00
C ASP A 209 26.34 -4.68 -10.24
N LEU A 210 25.58 -5.55 -9.54
CA LEU A 210 25.57 -7.01 -9.77
C LEU A 210 25.09 -7.42 -11.18
N LEU A 211 24.30 -6.57 -11.85
CA LEU A 211 23.90 -6.79 -13.25
C LEU A 211 25.07 -6.53 -14.21
N THR A 212 25.99 -5.64 -13.83
CA THR A 212 27.18 -5.24 -14.62
C THR A 212 28.41 -6.09 -14.32
N GLN A 213 28.63 -6.45 -13.05
CA GLN A 213 29.80 -7.17 -12.53
C GLN A 213 29.36 -8.27 -11.57
N GLY A 214 29.74 -9.51 -11.86
CA GLY A 214 29.63 -10.63 -10.95
C GLY A 214 30.87 -10.78 -10.05
N PRO A 215 30.93 -11.86 -9.25
CA PRO A 215 32.08 -12.15 -8.41
C PRO A 215 33.40 -12.13 -9.17
N ASN A 216 34.47 -11.70 -8.48
CA ASN A 216 35.85 -11.65 -8.97
C ASN A 216 36.05 -10.85 -10.28
N GLY A 217 35.22 -9.83 -10.52
CA GLY A 217 35.32 -8.99 -11.73
C GLY A 217 34.85 -9.67 -13.01
N THR A 218 34.15 -10.81 -12.92
CA THR A 218 33.49 -11.41 -14.08
C THR A 218 32.32 -10.54 -14.55
N PRO A 219 31.91 -10.57 -15.83
CA PRO A 219 30.74 -9.80 -16.27
C PRO A 219 29.46 -10.22 -15.52
N GLY A 220 28.61 -9.26 -15.18
CA GLY A 220 27.34 -9.49 -14.49
C GLY A 220 26.26 -10.11 -15.39
N GLY A 221 25.10 -10.41 -14.81
CA GLY A 221 24.02 -11.13 -15.50
C GLY A 221 23.52 -10.46 -16.78
N ALA A 222 23.36 -9.13 -16.76
CA ALA A 222 22.88 -8.36 -17.92
C ALA A 222 23.92 -8.32 -19.04
N VAL A 223 25.21 -8.16 -18.70
CA VAL A 223 26.31 -8.12 -19.68
C VAL A 223 26.55 -9.51 -20.30
N LYS A 224 26.55 -10.58 -19.50
CA LYS A 224 26.70 -11.98 -19.98
C LYS A 224 25.61 -12.36 -20.98
N THR A 225 24.36 -12.03 -20.68
CA THR A 225 23.19 -12.41 -21.48
C THR A 225 22.84 -11.40 -22.58
N LYS A 226 23.54 -10.25 -22.63
CA LYS A 226 23.21 -9.10 -23.49
C LYS A 226 21.74 -8.68 -23.32
N ALA A 227 21.32 -8.55 -22.06
CA ALA A 227 19.94 -8.27 -21.72
C ALA A 227 19.56 -6.79 -21.97
N VAL A 228 18.40 -6.59 -22.57
CA VAL A 228 17.71 -5.30 -22.64
C VAL A 228 16.35 -5.51 -21.99
N VAL A 229 16.05 -4.74 -20.95
CA VAL A 229 14.79 -4.77 -20.20
C VAL A 229 14.08 -3.44 -20.34
N THR A 230 12.85 -3.46 -20.82
CA THR A 230 11.99 -2.28 -20.95
C THR A 230 10.78 -2.45 -20.03
N ALA A 231 10.63 -1.56 -19.07
CA ALA A 231 9.44 -1.45 -18.22
C ALA A 231 8.40 -0.51 -18.84
N THR A 232 7.14 -0.92 -18.81
CA THR A 232 5.99 -0.12 -19.25
C THR A 232 4.92 -0.15 -18.18
N VAL A 233 4.71 0.98 -17.50
CA VAL A 233 3.60 1.14 -16.53
C VAL A 233 2.27 1.04 -17.26
N GLN A 234 1.41 0.13 -16.81
CA GLN A 234 0.05 -0.05 -17.31
C GLN A 234 -0.96 0.77 -16.51
N ASN A 235 -0.81 0.80 -15.18
CA ASN A 235 -1.70 1.52 -14.27
C ASN A 235 -1.02 1.83 -12.93
N THR A 236 -1.54 2.81 -12.20
CA THR A 236 -1.18 3.17 -10.83
C THR A 236 -2.42 3.21 -9.94
N ALA A 237 -2.30 2.73 -8.71
CA ALA A 237 -3.32 2.84 -7.68
C ALA A 237 -2.67 3.29 -6.36
N VAL A 238 -3.33 4.20 -5.65
CA VAL A 238 -2.87 4.70 -4.35
C VAL A 238 -3.35 3.73 -3.28
N GLN A 239 -2.43 3.16 -2.49
CA GLN A 239 -2.79 2.34 -1.33
C GLN A 239 -3.03 3.18 -0.08
N ASP A 240 -2.27 4.28 0.05
CA ASP A 240 -2.17 5.09 1.25
C ASP A 240 -1.54 6.44 0.87
N ALA A 241 -2.06 7.53 1.41
CA ALA A 241 -1.61 8.88 1.08
C ALA A 241 -1.66 9.79 2.30
N GLY A 242 -0.58 10.54 2.48
CA GLY A 242 -0.53 11.74 3.30
C GLY A 242 0.38 12.77 2.64
N GLU A 243 0.20 14.04 2.99
CA GLU A 243 0.95 15.23 2.55
C GLU A 243 2.40 15.00 2.05
N ASN A 244 3.22 14.26 2.81
CA ASN A 244 4.65 14.07 2.52
C ASN A 244 5.06 12.61 2.20
N LYS A 245 4.10 11.67 2.17
CA LYS A 245 4.36 10.24 1.94
C LYS A 245 3.17 9.52 1.31
N VAL A 246 3.39 8.84 0.20
CA VAL A 246 2.35 8.11 -0.54
C VAL A 246 2.87 6.71 -0.90
N ARG A 247 2.03 5.69 -0.73
CA ARG A 247 2.32 4.33 -1.23
C ARG A 247 1.52 4.07 -2.50
N VAL A 248 2.24 3.92 -3.61
CA VAL A 248 1.66 3.74 -4.94
C VAL A 248 1.90 2.31 -5.40
N LEU A 249 0.82 1.53 -5.55
CA LEU A 249 0.83 0.27 -6.27
C LEU A 249 0.89 0.57 -7.78
N VAL A 250 1.88 0.01 -8.46
CA VAL A 250 2.12 0.20 -9.89
C VAL A 250 2.14 -1.14 -10.58
N PHE A 251 1.33 -1.25 -11.63
CA PHE A 251 1.26 -2.41 -12.52
C PHE A 251 2.22 -2.16 -13.67
N VAL A 252 3.26 -2.98 -13.80
CA VAL A 252 4.36 -2.80 -14.76
C VAL A 252 4.52 -4.07 -15.58
N ASN A 253 4.45 -3.94 -16.91
CA ASN A 253 4.92 -4.99 -17.80
C ASN A 253 6.40 -4.76 -18.06
N GLN A 254 7.25 -5.75 -17.81
CA GLN A 254 8.66 -5.74 -18.22
C GLN A 254 8.85 -6.68 -19.41
N THR A 255 9.39 -6.16 -20.51
CA THR A 255 9.83 -6.95 -21.65
C THR A 255 11.34 -7.13 -21.59
N SER A 256 11.82 -8.36 -21.51
CA SER A 256 13.25 -8.72 -21.48
C SER A 256 13.67 -9.42 -22.77
N VAL A 257 14.73 -8.93 -23.40
CA VAL A 257 15.35 -9.53 -24.60
C VAL A 257 16.80 -9.85 -24.29
N LYS A 258 17.20 -11.11 -24.44
CA LYS A 258 18.58 -11.59 -24.21
C LYS A 258 19.26 -11.77 -25.57
N GLY A 259 20.16 -10.87 -25.93
CA GLY A 259 20.85 -10.90 -27.23
C GLY A 259 19.88 -10.79 -28.41
N SER A 260 19.82 -11.82 -29.26
CA SER A 260 18.88 -11.94 -30.38
C SER A 260 17.78 -12.98 -30.12
N GLY A 261 17.52 -13.33 -28.86
CA GLY A 261 16.46 -14.26 -28.47
C GLY A 261 15.05 -13.64 -28.53
N THR A 262 14.03 -14.49 -28.37
CA THR A 262 12.63 -14.06 -28.28
C THR A 262 12.39 -13.19 -27.05
N PRO A 263 11.61 -12.10 -27.14
CA PRO A 263 11.23 -11.32 -25.96
C PRO A 263 10.39 -12.14 -24.97
N ALA A 264 10.76 -12.09 -23.69
CA ALA A 264 9.95 -12.57 -22.57
C ALA A 264 9.22 -11.39 -21.92
N ILE A 265 7.96 -11.59 -21.52
CA ILE A 265 7.13 -10.56 -20.88
C ILE A 265 6.77 -11.00 -19.46
N PHE A 266 7.07 -10.14 -18.49
CA PHE A 266 6.76 -10.32 -17.08
C PHE A 266 5.73 -9.28 -16.64
N GLN A 267 4.68 -9.72 -15.95
CA GLN A 267 3.63 -8.83 -15.41
C GLN A 267 3.86 -8.63 -13.91
N ASN A 268 4.40 -7.47 -13.54
CA ASN A 268 4.86 -7.20 -12.19
C ASN A 268 3.92 -6.21 -11.48
N ARG A 269 3.73 -6.43 -10.18
CA ARG A 269 3.01 -5.53 -9.28
C ARG A 269 4.00 -5.08 -8.20
N VAL A 270 4.26 -3.79 -8.15
CA VAL A 270 5.21 -3.21 -7.18
C VAL A 270 4.56 -2.08 -6.41
N VAL A 271 4.84 -1.96 -5.12
CA VAL A 271 4.52 -0.76 -4.35
C VAL A 271 5.78 0.07 -4.19
N ALA A 272 5.75 1.28 -4.75
CA ALA A 272 6.72 2.32 -4.46
C ALA A 272 6.25 3.12 -3.24
N THR A 273 7.12 3.24 -2.24
CA THR A 273 6.97 4.22 -1.17
C THR A 273 7.58 5.53 -1.65
N MET A 274 6.73 6.49 -2.00
CA MET A 274 7.11 7.84 -2.40
C MET A 274 7.19 8.74 -1.17
N VAL A 275 8.21 9.58 -1.09
CA VAL A 275 8.36 10.62 -0.06
C VAL A 275 8.65 11.96 -0.73
N LYS A 276 8.09 13.04 -0.18
CA LYS A 276 8.32 14.41 -0.66
C LYS A 276 9.60 14.97 -0.04
N SER A 277 10.47 15.56 -0.86
CA SER A 277 11.77 16.09 -0.46
C SER A 277 12.00 17.45 -1.13
N GLY A 278 11.62 18.52 -0.43
CA GLY A 278 11.41 19.81 -1.08
C GLY A 278 10.21 19.72 -2.04
N ASP A 279 10.40 20.12 -3.29
CA ASP A 279 9.38 20.04 -4.32
C ASP A 279 9.34 18.68 -5.04
N ASP A 280 10.37 17.84 -4.86
CA ASP A 280 10.52 16.55 -5.57
C ASP A 280 9.89 15.38 -4.81
N TRP A 281 9.19 14.50 -5.54
CA TRP A 281 8.79 13.18 -5.06
C TRP A 281 9.84 12.13 -5.40
N LEU A 282 10.36 11.43 -4.39
CA LEU A 282 11.41 10.42 -4.52
C LEU A 282 10.96 9.05 -3.98
N ILE A 283 11.46 7.97 -4.58
CA ILE A 283 11.30 6.60 -4.08
C ILE A 283 12.22 6.38 -2.88
N ASP A 284 11.65 6.02 -1.71
CA ASP A 284 12.38 5.56 -0.52
C ASP A 284 12.38 4.04 -0.34
N ASP A 285 11.45 3.32 -0.99
CA ASP A 285 11.42 1.86 -1.02
C ASP A 285 10.60 1.35 -2.22
N VAL A 286 10.90 0.14 -2.70
CA VAL A 286 10.09 -0.60 -3.67
C VAL A 286 9.96 -2.06 -3.20
N LYS A 287 8.72 -2.56 -3.12
CA LYS A 287 8.40 -3.96 -2.81
C LYS A 287 7.61 -4.60 -3.95
N SER A 288 7.93 -5.83 -4.32
CA SER A 288 7.09 -6.63 -5.22
C SER A 288 6.01 -7.38 -4.44
N TYR A 289 4.92 -7.72 -5.13
CA TYR A 289 3.86 -8.65 -4.72
C TYR A 289 3.93 -9.91 -5.59
#